data_AF-A0A2G6QMZ9-F1
#
_entry.id   AF-A0A2G6QMZ9-F1
#
_cell.length_a   1.000
_cell.length_b   1.000
_cell.length_c   1.000
_cell.angle_alpha   90.00
_cell.angle_beta   90.00
_cell.angle_gamma   90.00
#
_symmetry.space_group_name_H-M   'P 1'
#
loop_
_entity.id
_entity.type
_entity.pdbx_description
1 polymer ?
#
loop_
_entity_poly.entity_id
_entity_poly.type
_entity_poly.pdbx_seq_one_letter_code
_entity_poly.pdbx_strand_id
1 'polypeptide(L)'
;MNILFDIASFFISHEGQFSIRDFFEFTDMQMTPEKVKETCDILIYYDIGYMLPTQEEINLADYVWIKKEDFFNGKQFLVAPTEFEVENGVLILGSRFTWAGGLNKHSNYTDIIFDSKKLKHSTIEIHNKFANTYYFLFDEDMLINELCGECEENIPRVTKFTSNTFLYVTCLNINHIYESLNFKVGDRLIFEIKDYKKNIIELVPKKAPEVNQNDITLWKEGFNKATKTACEILGPDFLPQTIIGFAFFLGVHTIFGKKNIALEEALFENEKIKCMNYGFKSIIWTTDSHIPIPSYWSNSLPNPTGMIERFFFKIQMPITKEMLEDFVYDFLANNYMESNDEEKVESFSKDLAVKLVPKIKGARYKKQLDIAQNFILEVYESSKKHYNRFSENDTIIEFRSKVNYFLLDVIIFVNSLVKKNLYPNSFIDQTGLMLDQMLCQAIDFSNSMSTVYKQTQDHISEYMISLDNSLDMYESVKTEIINQINIITKE
;
A
#
# COMPACT_ATOMS: atom_id res chain seq x y z
N MET A 1 12.44 -20.25 8.57
CA MET A 1 13.56 -19.41 8.12
C MET A 1 12.92 -18.16 7.52
N ASN A 2 13.31 -16.97 7.94
CA ASN A 2 12.63 -15.73 7.55
C ASN A 2 13.34 -15.17 6.32
N ILE A 3 12.79 -15.40 5.13
CA ILE A 3 13.39 -15.02 3.84
C ILE A 3 13.76 -13.52 3.78
N LEU A 4 13.05 -12.64 4.49
CA LEU A 4 13.39 -11.22 4.59
C LEU A 4 14.73 -10.97 5.30
N PHE A 5 15.03 -11.74 6.35
CA PHE A 5 16.31 -11.67 7.04
C PHE A 5 17.45 -12.15 6.14
N ASP A 6 17.19 -13.19 5.35
CA ASP A 6 18.15 -13.75 4.40
C ASP A 6 18.42 -12.77 3.25
N ILE A 7 17.38 -12.10 2.72
CA ILE A 7 17.50 -11.03 1.72
C ILE A 7 18.31 -9.85 2.27
N ALA A 8 18.03 -9.43 3.50
CA ALA A 8 18.78 -8.36 4.15
C ALA A 8 20.26 -8.72 4.30
N SER A 9 20.55 -9.96 4.71
CA SER A 9 21.93 -10.47 4.84
C SER A 9 22.64 -10.54 3.50
N PHE A 10 21.95 -11.01 2.46
CA PHE A 10 22.45 -11.05 1.09
C PHE A 10 22.83 -9.64 0.59
N PHE A 11 21.96 -8.65 0.75
CA PHE A 11 22.22 -7.28 0.28
C PHE A 11 23.28 -6.52 1.07
N ILE A 12 23.60 -6.94 2.30
CA ILE A 12 24.78 -6.46 3.02
C ILE A 12 26.07 -7.01 2.39
N SER A 13 26.04 -8.24 1.89
CA SER A 13 27.21 -8.94 1.35
C SER A 13 27.41 -8.78 -0.16
N HIS A 14 26.38 -8.30 -0.89
CA HIS A 14 26.37 -8.25 -2.34
C HIS A 14 26.16 -6.81 -2.83
N GLU A 15 27.01 -6.39 -3.77
CA GLU A 15 26.96 -5.07 -4.40
C GLU A 15 26.62 -5.21 -5.90
N GLY A 16 25.77 -4.32 -6.41
CA GLY A 16 25.46 -4.26 -7.83
C GLY A 16 24.36 -5.22 -8.30
N GLN A 17 24.53 -5.72 -9.52
CA GLN A 17 23.56 -6.59 -10.18
C GLN A 17 23.68 -8.03 -9.69
N PHE A 18 22.54 -8.70 -9.52
CA PHE A 18 22.48 -10.09 -9.04
C PHE A 18 21.36 -10.85 -9.74
N SER A 19 21.38 -12.17 -9.66
CA SER A 19 20.27 -13.05 -10.03
C SER A 19 19.63 -13.65 -8.78
N ILE A 20 18.40 -14.14 -8.91
CA ILE A 20 17.74 -14.87 -7.82
C ILE A 20 18.53 -16.15 -7.49
N ARG A 21 19.17 -16.77 -8.49
CA ARG A 21 20.08 -17.88 -8.28
C ARG A 21 21.22 -17.52 -7.33
N ASP A 22 21.86 -16.36 -7.50
CA ASP A 22 22.94 -15.90 -6.62
C ASP A 22 22.47 -15.80 -5.15
N PHE A 23 21.23 -15.36 -4.93
CA PHE A 23 20.61 -15.34 -3.61
C PHE A 23 20.41 -16.74 -3.02
N PHE A 24 19.91 -17.70 -3.81
CA PHE A 24 19.74 -19.09 -3.35
C PHE A 24 21.07 -19.78 -3.06
N GLU A 25 22.10 -19.50 -3.87
CA GLU A 25 23.46 -20.01 -3.65
C GLU A 25 24.10 -19.42 -2.39
N PHE A 26 23.91 -18.12 -2.13
CA PHE A 26 24.41 -17.47 -0.91
C PHE A 26 23.75 -18.00 0.36
N THR A 27 22.44 -18.24 0.32
CA THR A 27 21.65 -18.67 1.48
C THR A 27 21.67 -20.18 1.72
N ASP A 28 22.33 -20.95 0.84
CA ASP A 28 22.29 -22.42 0.82
C ASP A 28 20.85 -22.98 0.84
N MET A 29 19.92 -22.26 0.21
CA MET A 29 18.52 -22.66 0.14
C MET A 29 18.26 -23.48 -1.10
N GLN A 30 17.44 -24.53 -0.95
CA GLN A 30 16.95 -25.27 -2.11
C GLN A 30 16.09 -24.37 -3.00
N MET A 31 16.54 -24.17 -4.25
CA MET A 31 15.85 -23.42 -5.28
C MET A 31 14.71 -24.26 -5.88
N THR A 32 13.48 -23.78 -5.75
CA THR A 32 12.28 -24.33 -6.39
C THR A 32 11.54 -23.22 -7.14
N PRO A 33 10.75 -23.51 -8.19
CA PRO A 33 10.02 -22.48 -8.93
C PRO A 33 9.12 -21.60 -8.04
N GLU A 34 8.47 -22.21 -7.05
CA GLU A 34 7.62 -21.51 -6.08
C GLU A 34 8.42 -20.51 -5.24
N LYS A 35 9.59 -20.92 -4.72
CA LYS A 35 10.45 -20.05 -3.92
C LYS A 35 11.13 -18.96 -4.74
N VAL A 36 11.50 -19.25 -5.99
CA VAL A 36 12.02 -18.23 -6.91
C VAL A 36 10.97 -17.14 -7.11
N LYS A 37 9.73 -17.55 -7.42
CA LYS A 37 8.62 -16.61 -7.57
C LYS A 37 8.36 -15.83 -6.28
N GLU A 38 8.30 -16.50 -5.13
CA GLU A 38 8.13 -15.85 -3.82
C GLU A 38 9.24 -14.81 -3.55
N THR A 39 10.49 -15.12 -3.88
CA THR A 39 11.62 -14.18 -3.72
C THR A 39 11.45 -12.97 -4.63
N CYS A 40 11.09 -13.16 -5.90
CA CYS A 40 10.79 -12.06 -6.83
C CYS A 40 9.64 -11.19 -6.31
N ASP A 41 8.55 -11.81 -5.88
CA ASP A 41 7.36 -11.13 -5.36
C ASP A 41 7.73 -10.30 -4.13
N ILE A 42 8.57 -10.82 -3.22
CA ILE A 42 9.07 -10.10 -2.05
C ILE A 42 9.96 -8.91 -2.45
N LEU A 43 10.89 -9.09 -3.39
CA LEU A 43 11.77 -8.01 -3.83
C LEU A 43 11.00 -6.84 -4.45
N ILE A 44 9.93 -7.15 -5.19
CA ILE A 44 9.05 -6.15 -5.80
C ILE A 44 8.10 -5.55 -4.76
N TYR A 45 7.42 -6.38 -3.97
CA TYR A 45 6.42 -5.96 -2.98
C TYR A 45 7.01 -5.07 -1.89
N TYR A 46 8.17 -5.47 -1.34
CA TYR A 46 8.92 -4.65 -0.40
C TYR A 46 9.84 -3.66 -1.10
N ASP A 47 9.70 -3.50 -2.42
CA ASP A 47 10.28 -2.41 -3.20
C ASP A 47 11.80 -2.28 -3.02
N ILE A 48 12.47 -3.43 -2.91
CA ILE A 48 13.89 -3.55 -2.57
C ILE A 48 14.77 -3.57 -3.83
N GLY A 49 14.27 -4.14 -4.92
CA GLY A 49 15.02 -4.27 -6.17
C GLY A 49 14.13 -4.30 -7.40
N TYR A 50 14.71 -3.90 -8.53
CA TYR A 50 14.06 -3.96 -9.83
C TYR A 50 14.65 -5.06 -10.70
N MET A 51 13.76 -5.82 -11.34
CA MET A 51 14.13 -6.78 -12.37
C MET A 51 14.40 -6.04 -13.69
N LEU A 52 15.58 -6.27 -14.28
CA LEU A 52 15.91 -5.74 -15.60
C LEU A 52 15.10 -6.49 -16.67
N PRO A 53 14.34 -5.78 -17.52
CA PRO A 53 13.62 -6.43 -18.61
C PRO A 53 14.61 -7.04 -19.61
N THR A 54 14.46 -8.34 -19.90
CA THR A 54 15.22 -9.04 -20.95
C THR A 54 14.32 -9.29 -22.16
N GLN A 55 14.88 -9.19 -23.37
CA GLN A 55 14.15 -9.52 -24.61
C GLN A 55 14.09 -11.02 -24.88
N GLU A 56 14.90 -11.81 -24.16
CA GLU A 56 14.98 -13.26 -24.29
C GLU A 56 14.14 -13.93 -23.20
N GLU A 57 13.45 -15.02 -23.55
CA GLU A 57 12.80 -15.93 -22.59
C GLU A 57 13.89 -16.64 -21.78
N ILE A 58 14.25 -16.02 -20.65
CA ILE A 58 15.21 -16.55 -19.69
C ILE A 58 14.42 -17.14 -18.51
N ASN A 59 15.01 -18.11 -17.80
CA ASN A 59 14.41 -18.63 -16.57
C ASN A 59 14.31 -17.52 -15.52
N LEU A 60 13.18 -17.43 -14.80
CA LEU A 60 12.94 -16.42 -13.77
C LEU A 60 14.09 -16.32 -12.75
N ALA A 61 14.74 -17.45 -12.43
CA ALA A 61 15.86 -17.52 -11.50
C ALA A 61 17.12 -16.77 -11.99
N ASP A 62 17.26 -16.61 -13.31
CA ASP A 62 18.44 -16.08 -13.99
C ASP A 62 18.21 -14.64 -14.49
N TYR A 63 17.04 -14.04 -14.22
CA TYR A 63 16.84 -12.62 -14.48
C TYR A 63 17.83 -11.79 -13.67
N VAL A 64 18.28 -10.70 -14.27
CA VAL A 64 19.18 -9.76 -13.60
C VAL A 64 18.35 -8.75 -12.82
N TRP A 65 18.70 -8.59 -11.56
CA TRP A 65 18.12 -7.67 -10.61
C TRP A 65 19.15 -6.62 -10.21
N ILE A 66 18.67 -5.44 -9.82
CA ILE A 66 19.50 -4.40 -9.23
C ILE A 66 18.78 -3.83 -8.01
N LYS A 67 19.55 -3.57 -6.94
CA LYS A 67 19.03 -2.84 -5.78
C LYS A 67 18.65 -1.43 -6.20
N LYS A 68 17.54 -0.91 -5.67
CA LYS A 68 17.12 0.47 -5.98
C LYS A 68 18.18 1.50 -5.65
N GLU A 69 18.85 1.35 -4.50
CA GLU A 69 19.91 2.27 -4.07
C GLU A 69 21.05 2.32 -5.10
N ASP A 70 21.46 1.16 -5.62
CA ASP A 70 22.51 1.06 -6.64
C ASP A 70 22.08 1.67 -7.98
N PHE A 71 20.79 1.63 -8.29
CA PHE A 71 20.25 2.24 -9.51
C PHE A 71 20.11 3.76 -9.43
N PHE A 72 19.51 4.28 -8.35
CA PHE A 72 19.13 5.69 -8.23
C PHE A 72 20.28 6.59 -7.77
N ASN A 73 21.23 6.08 -6.98
CA ASN A 73 22.36 6.91 -6.52
C ASN A 73 23.14 7.49 -7.72
N GLY A 74 23.39 8.80 -7.67
CA GLY A 74 24.05 9.58 -8.73
C GLY A 74 23.14 9.96 -9.91
N LYS A 75 21.86 9.54 -9.92
CA LYS A 75 20.91 9.98 -10.96
C LYS A 75 20.47 11.41 -10.69
N GLN A 76 20.22 12.14 -11.78
CA GLN A 76 19.78 13.54 -11.74
C GLN A 76 18.37 13.69 -12.28
N PHE A 77 17.55 14.50 -11.61
CA PHE A 77 16.21 14.84 -12.03
C PHE A 77 15.95 16.34 -11.92
N LEU A 78 14.92 16.81 -12.61
CA LEU A 78 14.58 18.22 -12.66
C LEU A 78 13.31 18.49 -11.85
N VAL A 79 13.26 19.69 -11.28
CA VAL A 79 12.06 20.27 -10.68
C VAL A 79 11.86 21.64 -11.32
N ALA A 80 10.62 21.92 -11.72
CA ALA A 80 10.16 23.20 -12.22
C ALA A 80 9.38 23.91 -11.09
N PRO A 81 9.99 24.88 -10.39
CA PRO A 81 9.28 25.67 -9.40
C PRO A 81 8.13 26.45 -10.02
N THR A 82 7.01 26.53 -9.31
CA THR A 82 5.85 27.33 -9.73
C THR A 82 6.13 28.83 -9.60
N GLU A 83 5.29 29.66 -10.21
CA GLU A 83 5.33 31.11 -10.02
C GLU A 83 5.24 31.48 -8.54
N PHE A 84 4.34 30.84 -7.79
CA PHE A 84 4.20 31.02 -6.35
C PHE A 84 5.50 30.73 -5.58
N GLU A 85 6.18 29.63 -5.92
CA GLU A 85 7.43 29.24 -5.28
C GLU A 85 8.55 30.26 -5.53
N VAL A 86 8.69 30.73 -6.78
CA VAL A 86 9.69 31.73 -7.16
C VAL A 86 9.42 33.06 -6.47
N GLU A 87 8.17 33.54 -6.47
CA GLU A 87 7.77 34.80 -5.85
C GLU A 87 7.96 34.81 -4.32
N ASN A 88 7.73 33.67 -3.67
CA ASN A 88 7.85 33.55 -2.22
C ASN A 88 9.25 33.08 -1.77
N GLY A 89 10.17 32.80 -2.70
CA GLY A 89 11.52 32.37 -2.39
C GLY A 89 11.58 30.99 -1.70
N VAL A 90 10.63 30.11 -2.01
CA VAL A 90 10.50 28.78 -1.41
C VAL A 90 10.53 27.67 -2.45
N LEU A 91 10.72 26.44 -1.98
CA LEU A 91 10.52 25.21 -2.73
C LEU A 91 9.69 24.24 -1.91
N ILE A 92 8.52 23.86 -2.41
CA ILE A 92 7.63 22.85 -1.84
C ILE A 92 8.08 21.48 -2.35
N LEU A 93 8.14 20.47 -1.50
CA LEU A 93 8.65 19.15 -1.92
C LEU A 93 7.54 18.37 -2.63
N GLY A 94 6.56 17.86 -1.89
CA GLY A 94 5.42 17.13 -2.42
C GLY A 94 5.80 15.94 -3.32
N SER A 95 4.94 15.62 -4.27
CA SER A 95 5.08 14.47 -5.17
C SER A 95 6.33 14.49 -6.07
N ARG A 96 7.00 15.64 -6.22
CA ARG A 96 8.20 15.78 -7.05
C ARG A 96 9.39 14.98 -6.52
N PHE A 97 9.40 14.66 -5.23
CA PHE A 97 10.50 13.97 -4.55
C PHE A 97 10.15 12.55 -4.07
N THR A 98 8.86 12.19 -4.01
CA THR A 98 8.39 10.93 -3.38
C THR A 98 8.87 9.67 -4.10
N TRP A 99 9.06 9.72 -5.42
CA TRP A 99 9.57 8.60 -6.21
C TRP A 99 11.10 8.46 -6.14
N ALA A 100 11.81 9.53 -5.75
CA ALA A 100 13.26 9.63 -5.72
C ALA A 100 13.88 9.29 -4.35
N GLY A 101 13.03 8.98 -3.35
CA GLY A 101 13.44 8.50 -2.02
C GLY A 101 13.07 7.04 -1.79
N GLY A 102 13.70 6.42 -0.79
CA GLY A 102 13.37 5.09 -0.31
C GLY A 102 11.97 5.02 0.31
N LEU A 103 11.46 3.79 0.44
CA LEU A 103 10.11 3.43 0.89
C LEU A 103 9.59 4.16 2.12
N ASN A 104 8.28 4.40 2.11
CA ASN A 104 7.46 4.82 3.25
C ASN A 104 7.94 6.10 3.94
N LYS A 105 8.60 6.99 3.20
CA LYS A 105 9.00 8.30 3.69
C LYS A 105 8.21 9.36 2.95
N HIS A 106 7.37 10.05 3.71
CA HIS A 106 6.70 11.29 3.29
C HIS A 106 7.72 12.29 2.72
N SER A 107 7.27 13.16 1.82
CA SER A 107 8.16 14.05 1.06
C SER A 107 8.99 14.97 1.95
N ASN A 108 8.43 15.36 3.10
CA ASN A 108 9.06 16.17 4.16
C ASN A 108 10.25 15.50 4.89
N TYR A 109 10.46 14.19 4.73
CA TYR A 109 11.64 13.50 5.27
C TYR A 109 12.84 13.52 4.31
N THR A 110 12.73 14.23 3.19
CA THR A 110 13.81 14.35 2.21
C THR A 110 14.82 15.41 2.64
N ASP A 111 16.06 14.99 2.84
CA ASP A 111 17.14 15.90 3.19
C ASP A 111 17.74 16.51 1.93
N ILE A 112 17.40 17.78 1.66
CA ILE A 112 18.02 18.54 0.58
C ILE A 112 19.31 19.19 1.05
N ILE A 113 20.40 18.92 0.34
CA ILE A 113 21.73 19.50 0.56
C ILE A 113 22.04 20.53 -0.52
N PHE A 114 22.59 21.68 -0.14
CA PHE A 114 23.15 22.67 -1.04
C PHE A 114 24.50 23.14 -0.48
N ASP A 115 25.55 23.14 -1.31
CA ASP A 115 26.92 23.49 -0.89
C ASP A 115 27.36 22.78 0.41
N SER A 116 27.17 21.46 0.45
CA SER A 116 27.48 20.59 1.62
C SER A 116 26.70 20.92 2.90
N LYS A 117 25.66 21.77 2.85
CA LYS A 117 24.80 22.10 3.99
C LYS A 117 23.37 21.62 3.75
N LYS A 118 22.80 20.99 4.78
CA LYS A 118 21.37 20.63 4.79
C LYS A 118 20.52 21.90 4.84
N LEU A 119 19.60 22.03 3.88
CA LEU A 119 18.59 23.08 3.88
C LEU A 119 17.56 22.82 4.97
N LYS A 120 17.09 23.89 5.62
CA LYS A 120 16.15 23.78 6.74
C LYS A 120 14.72 23.76 6.22
N HIS A 121 13.96 22.76 6.64
CA HIS A 121 12.52 22.70 6.44
C HIS A 121 11.80 23.81 7.23
N SER A 122 10.79 24.38 6.59
CA SER A 122 9.82 25.33 7.13
C SER A 122 8.43 24.97 6.62
N THR A 123 7.41 25.68 7.09
CA THR A 123 6.05 25.55 6.57
C THR A 123 5.63 26.83 5.87
N ILE A 124 4.80 26.70 4.83
CA ILE A 124 4.13 27.81 4.17
C ILE A 124 2.65 27.48 4.03
N GLU A 125 1.80 28.51 4.15
CA GLU A 125 0.37 28.36 3.97
C GLU A 125 0.00 28.45 2.48
N ILE A 126 -0.75 27.47 1.98
CA ILE A 126 -1.30 27.46 0.63
C ILE A 126 -2.80 27.21 0.66
N HIS A 127 -3.49 27.62 -0.40
CA HIS A 127 -4.91 27.32 -0.58
C HIS A 127 -5.07 25.88 -1.10
N ASN A 128 -6.02 25.11 -0.56
CA ASN A 128 -6.23 23.70 -0.92
C ASN A 128 -6.42 23.47 -2.42
N LYS A 129 -7.09 24.39 -3.13
CA LYS A 129 -7.21 24.36 -4.59
C LYS A 129 -5.88 24.25 -5.35
N PHE A 130 -4.75 24.59 -4.71
CA PHE A 130 -3.39 24.49 -5.26
C PHE A 130 -2.61 23.29 -4.71
N ALA A 131 -3.16 22.52 -3.76
CA ALA A 131 -2.48 21.35 -3.20
C ALA A 131 -2.18 20.31 -4.28
N ASN A 132 -3.11 20.08 -5.21
CA ASN A 132 -2.92 19.16 -6.34
C ASN A 132 -1.79 19.57 -7.29
N THR A 133 -1.32 20.83 -7.26
CA THR A 133 -0.14 21.27 -8.01
C THR A 133 1.16 20.70 -7.42
N TYR A 134 1.19 20.43 -6.12
CA TYR A 134 2.39 19.92 -5.44
C TYR A 134 2.29 18.44 -5.11
N TYR A 135 1.07 17.94 -4.87
CA TYR A 135 0.77 16.58 -4.48
C TYR A 135 0.03 15.81 -5.59
N PHE A 136 0.45 16.01 -6.84
CA PHE A 136 -0.23 15.49 -8.04
C PHE A 136 -0.25 13.95 -8.17
N LEU A 137 0.50 13.22 -7.36
CA LEU A 137 0.45 11.76 -7.29
C LEU A 137 -0.50 11.24 -6.20
N PHE A 138 -1.04 12.13 -5.36
CA PHE A 138 -1.85 11.75 -4.20
C PHE A 138 -3.32 11.96 -4.51
N ASP A 139 -4.14 11.02 -4.07
CA ASP A 139 -5.57 11.26 -3.96
C ASP A 139 -5.90 12.05 -2.71
N GLU A 140 -7.19 12.34 -2.50
CA GLU A 140 -7.64 13.16 -1.39
C GLU A 140 -7.25 12.56 -0.03
N ASP A 141 -7.41 11.25 0.14
CA ASP A 141 -7.06 10.57 1.38
C ASP A 141 -5.55 10.54 1.62
N MET A 142 -4.75 10.20 0.59
CA MET A 142 -3.29 10.27 0.67
C MET A 142 -2.80 11.69 0.94
N LEU A 143 -3.41 12.70 0.31
CA LEU A 143 -3.09 14.10 0.51
C LEU A 143 -3.37 14.53 1.95
N ILE A 144 -4.57 14.22 2.48
CA ILE A 144 -4.93 14.55 3.86
C ILE A 144 -3.95 13.90 4.85
N ASN A 145 -3.65 12.62 4.63
CA ASN A 145 -2.72 11.88 5.48
C ASN A 145 -1.30 12.46 5.42
N GLU A 146 -0.80 12.79 4.23
CA GLU A 146 0.49 13.46 4.07
C GLU A 146 0.50 14.79 4.82
N LEU A 147 -0.47 15.67 4.55
CA LEU A 147 -0.49 17.03 5.11
C LEU A 147 -0.63 17.04 6.63
N CYS A 148 -1.41 16.11 7.21
CA CYS A 148 -1.50 15.97 8.66
C CYS A 148 -0.19 15.43 9.26
N GLY A 149 0.48 14.52 8.56
CA GLY A 149 1.81 14.03 8.94
C GLY A 149 2.91 15.09 8.83
N GLU A 150 2.75 16.06 7.92
CA GLU A 150 3.68 17.19 7.76
C GLU A 150 3.51 18.27 8.84
N CYS A 151 2.27 18.56 9.24
CA CYS A 151 1.96 19.61 10.20
C CYS A 151 0.68 19.31 10.97
N GLU A 152 0.79 19.13 12.30
CA GLU A 152 -0.35 18.86 13.18
C GLU A 152 -1.43 19.97 13.12
N GLU A 153 -1.04 21.20 12.78
CA GLU A 153 -2.00 22.32 12.60
C GLU A 153 -2.97 22.09 11.43
N ASN A 154 -2.69 21.14 10.53
CA ASN A 154 -3.61 20.74 9.47
C ASN A 154 -4.75 19.85 9.97
N ILE A 155 -4.59 19.08 11.07
CA ILE A 155 -5.60 18.15 11.59
C ILE A 155 -6.97 18.83 11.77
N PRO A 156 -7.10 19.96 12.50
CA PRO A 156 -8.40 20.62 12.62
C PRO A 156 -8.89 21.26 11.31
N ARG A 157 -8.01 21.52 10.33
CA ARG A 157 -8.35 22.17 9.05
C ARG A 157 -8.90 21.17 8.04
N VAL A 158 -8.39 19.94 8.02
CA VAL A 158 -8.86 18.87 7.14
C VAL A 158 -10.24 18.33 7.54
N THR A 159 -10.67 18.50 8.79
CA THR A 159 -12.06 18.16 9.18
C THR A 159 -13.12 18.99 8.45
N LYS A 160 -12.73 20.13 7.87
CA LYS A 160 -13.55 20.99 7.00
C LYS A 160 -12.87 21.15 5.65
N PHE A 161 -12.43 20.04 5.06
CA PHE A 161 -11.75 20.05 3.78
C PHE A 161 -12.67 20.61 2.69
N THR A 162 -12.39 21.84 2.28
CA THR A 162 -13.09 22.50 1.17
C THR A 162 -12.04 23.09 0.25
N SER A 163 -12.45 23.49 -0.96
CA SER A 163 -11.54 24.17 -1.90
C SER A 163 -10.96 25.48 -1.34
N ASN A 164 -11.64 26.09 -0.36
CA ASN A 164 -11.27 27.35 0.32
C ASN A 164 -10.46 27.19 1.61
N THR A 165 -10.16 25.94 1.99
CA THR A 165 -9.36 25.67 3.17
C THR A 165 -7.90 26.04 2.91
N PHE A 166 -7.25 26.70 3.86
CA PHE A 166 -5.81 26.94 3.84
C PHE A 166 -5.09 25.82 4.58
N LEU A 167 -4.00 25.32 4.02
CA LEU A 167 -3.23 24.19 4.52
C LEU A 167 -1.77 24.58 4.62
N TYR A 168 -1.09 24.13 5.66
CA TYR A 168 0.35 24.25 5.77
C TYR A 168 1.04 23.13 5.01
N VAL A 169 2.02 23.46 4.20
CA VAL A 169 2.85 22.50 3.49
C VAL A 169 4.30 22.70 3.83
N THR A 170 5.04 21.59 3.85
CA THR A 170 6.48 21.64 4.04
C THR A 170 7.17 22.26 2.84
N CYS A 171 8.06 23.21 3.11
CA CYS A 171 8.86 23.86 2.10
C CYS A 171 10.29 24.12 2.60
N LEU A 172 11.16 24.49 1.67
CA LEU A 172 12.52 24.95 1.92
C LEU A 172 12.61 26.43 1.56
N ASN A 173 13.18 27.25 2.43
CA ASN A 173 13.54 28.61 2.08
C ASN A 173 14.81 28.60 1.23
N ILE A 174 14.65 28.87 -0.07
CA ILE A 174 15.73 28.86 -1.05
C ILE A 174 15.88 30.17 -1.81
N ASN A 175 15.35 31.27 -1.26
CA ASN A 175 15.42 32.59 -1.88
C ASN A 175 16.85 32.98 -2.27
N HIS A 176 17.80 32.76 -1.36
CA HIS A 176 19.23 33.02 -1.60
C HIS A 176 19.79 32.22 -2.80
N ILE A 177 19.26 31.03 -3.07
CA ILE A 177 19.66 30.20 -4.20
C ILE A 177 19.07 30.77 -5.48
N TYR A 178 17.78 31.10 -5.49
CA TYR A 178 17.14 31.76 -6.64
C TYR A 178 17.85 33.05 -7.03
N GLU A 179 18.18 33.90 -6.06
CA GLU A 179 18.97 35.13 -6.27
C GLU A 179 20.34 34.83 -6.86
N SER A 180 21.08 33.86 -6.28
CA SER A 180 22.43 33.49 -6.74
C SER A 180 22.45 32.97 -8.18
N LEU A 181 21.38 32.30 -8.61
CA LEU A 181 21.24 31.76 -9.95
C LEU A 181 20.57 32.76 -10.92
N ASN A 182 20.10 33.93 -10.46
CA ASN A 182 19.23 34.82 -11.24
C ASN A 182 18.02 34.05 -11.82
N PHE A 183 17.40 33.22 -10.98
CA PHE A 183 16.32 32.30 -11.33
C PHE A 183 15.04 33.06 -11.68
N LYS A 184 14.31 32.57 -12.70
CA LYS A 184 13.06 33.14 -13.20
C LYS A 184 12.01 32.04 -13.36
N VAL A 185 10.74 32.42 -13.39
CA VAL A 185 9.64 31.51 -13.70
C VAL A 185 9.90 30.83 -15.05
N GLY A 186 9.81 29.49 -15.08
CA GLY A 186 10.13 28.65 -16.23
C GLY A 186 11.55 28.07 -16.23
N ASP A 187 12.45 28.58 -15.38
CA ASP A 187 13.72 27.89 -15.12
C ASP A 187 13.48 26.60 -14.32
N ARG A 188 14.41 25.63 -14.42
CA ARG A 188 14.36 24.36 -13.68
C ARG A 188 15.58 24.19 -12.80
N LEU A 189 15.37 23.64 -11.61
CA LEU A 189 16.42 23.21 -10.69
C LEU A 189 16.86 21.78 -11.03
N ILE A 190 18.13 21.48 -10.80
CA ILE A 190 18.69 20.14 -10.99
C ILE A 190 18.97 19.54 -9.62
N PHE A 191 18.45 18.34 -9.39
CA PHE A 191 18.69 17.57 -8.18
C PHE A 191 19.45 16.29 -8.50
N GLU A 192 20.35 15.87 -7.61
CA GLU A 192 21.08 14.62 -7.69
C GLU A 192 20.80 13.76 -6.45
N ILE A 193 20.41 12.51 -6.66
CA ILE A 193 20.17 11.56 -5.58
C ILE A 193 21.53 11.11 -5.02
N LYS A 194 21.88 11.53 -3.80
CA LYS A 194 23.16 11.19 -3.16
C LYS A 194 23.09 9.90 -2.37
N ASP A 195 22.02 9.70 -1.63
CA ASP A 195 21.76 8.50 -0.84
C ASP A 195 20.26 8.20 -0.86
N TYR A 196 19.86 7.32 -1.78
CA TYR A 196 18.47 6.92 -1.98
C TYR A 196 17.84 6.34 -0.71
N LYS A 197 18.59 5.52 0.05
CA LYS A 197 18.11 4.86 1.26
C LYS A 197 17.86 5.86 2.40
N LYS A 198 18.71 6.88 2.50
CA LYS A 198 18.58 7.95 3.51
C LYS A 198 17.74 9.14 3.03
N ASN A 199 17.23 9.14 1.80
CA ASN A 199 16.53 10.27 1.16
C ASN A 199 17.36 11.55 1.15
N ILE A 200 18.66 11.43 0.85
CA ILE A 200 19.55 12.59 0.74
C ILE A 200 19.68 12.97 -0.74
N ILE A 201 19.31 14.19 -1.06
CA ILE A 201 19.32 14.73 -2.42
C ILE A 201 20.09 16.05 -2.42
N GLU A 202 20.99 16.23 -3.38
CA GLU A 202 21.75 17.46 -3.54
C GLU A 202 21.11 18.35 -4.60
N LEU A 203 20.89 19.62 -4.27
CA LEU A 203 20.57 20.65 -5.24
C LEU A 203 21.87 21.11 -5.91
N VAL A 204 21.98 20.90 -7.22
CA VAL A 204 23.15 21.28 -8.00
C VAL A 204 23.16 22.81 -8.19
N PRO A 205 24.29 23.51 -8.00
CA PRO A 205 24.38 24.99 -8.03
C PRO A 205 24.38 25.55 -9.46
N LYS A 206 23.40 25.16 -10.28
CA LYS A 206 23.16 25.68 -11.63
C LYS A 206 21.72 25.40 -12.06
N LYS A 207 21.23 26.20 -13.01
CA LYS A 207 19.97 25.92 -13.70
C LYS A 207 20.10 24.75 -14.66
N ALA A 208 19.00 24.06 -14.91
CA ALA A 208 18.92 23.12 -16.01
C ALA A 208 19.08 23.84 -17.36
N PRO A 209 19.67 23.20 -18.37
CA PRO A 209 19.68 23.74 -19.73
C PRO A 209 18.25 23.79 -20.28
N GLU A 210 17.99 24.73 -21.19
CA GLU A 210 16.75 24.74 -21.96
C GLU A 210 16.64 23.48 -22.83
N VAL A 211 15.43 22.96 -22.93
CA VAL A 211 15.10 21.75 -23.70
C VAL A 211 14.13 22.15 -24.80
N ASN A 212 14.40 21.73 -26.04
CA ASN A 212 13.52 22.03 -27.16
C ASN A 212 12.29 21.11 -27.18
N GLN A 213 11.28 21.50 -27.96
CA GLN A 213 10.02 20.76 -28.03
C GLN A 213 10.16 19.31 -28.52
N ASN A 214 11.12 19.02 -29.41
CA ASN A 214 11.31 17.65 -29.92
C ASN A 214 11.84 16.73 -28.81
N ASP A 215 12.79 17.22 -28.02
CA ASP A 215 13.31 16.50 -26.86
C ASP A 215 12.22 16.32 -25.80
N ILE A 216 11.34 17.33 -25.63
CA ILE A 216 10.17 17.23 -24.76
C ILE A 216 9.26 16.07 -25.17
N THR A 217 8.93 16.00 -26.46
CA THR A 217 8.09 14.94 -27.01
C THR A 217 8.72 13.56 -26.85
N LEU A 218 10.01 13.41 -27.18
CA LEU A 218 10.73 12.13 -27.06
C LEU A 218 10.79 11.63 -25.61
N TRP A 219 11.05 12.53 -24.66
CA TRP A 219 11.04 12.20 -23.25
C TRP A 219 9.64 11.75 -22.80
N LYS A 220 8.59 12.50 -23.16
CA LYS A 220 7.20 12.17 -22.81
C LYS A 220 6.76 10.82 -23.39
N GLU A 221 7.14 10.51 -24.63
CA GLU A 221 6.88 9.21 -25.25
C GLU A 221 7.60 8.06 -24.52
N GLY A 222 8.87 8.27 -24.16
CA GLY A 222 9.66 7.32 -23.39
C GLY A 222 9.07 7.07 -22.00
N PHE A 223 8.71 8.13 -21.30
CA PHE A 223 8.05 8.07 -19.99
C PHE A 223 6.70 7.36 -20.07
N ASN A 224 5.85 7.71 -21.04
CA ASN A 224 4.55 7.06 -21.22
C ASN A 224 4.67 5.56 -21.47
N LYS A 225 5.63 5.15 -22.32
CA LYS A 225 5.90 3.73 -22.57
C LYS A 225 6.39 3.03 -21.29
N ALA A 226 7.32 3.65 -20.58
CA ALA A 226 7.89 3.08 -19.36
C ALA A 226 6.84 2.94 -18.24
N THR A 227 5.99 3.95 -18.03
CA THR A 227 4.90 3.89 -17.05
C THR A 227 3.88 2.82 -17.41
N LYS A 228 3.52 2.68 -18.70
CA LYS A 228 2.64 1.59 -19.15
C LYS A 228 3.21 0.22 -18.78
N THR A 229 4.48 -0.01 -19.10
CA THR A 229 5.15 -1.26 -18.75
C THR A 229 5.27 -1.46 -17.23
N ALA A 230 5.49 -0.39 -16.46
CA ALA A 230 5.48 -0.46 -15.00
C ALA A 230 4.10 -0.89 -14.46
N CYS A 231 3.01 -0.31 -14.95
CA CYS A 231 1.64 -0.71 -14.61
C CYS A 231 1.37 -2.18 -14.96
N GLU A 232 1.80 -2.64 -16.14
CA GLU A 232 1.62 -4.02 -16.59
C GLU A 232 2.39 -5.04 -15.74
N ILE A 233 3.58 -4.69 -15.26
CA ILE A 233 4.42 -5.57 -14.42
C ILE A 233 3.97 -5.56 -12.96
N LEU A 234 3.73 -4.38 -12.38
CA LEU A 234 3.41 -4.23 -10.96
C LEU A 234 1.93 -4.49 -10.66
N GLY A 235 1.03 -4.11 -11.56
CA GLY A 235 -0.40 -4.12 -11.31
C GLY A 235 -0.88 -2.93 -10.45
N PRO A 236 -2.17 -2.91 -10.09
CA PRO A 236 -2.83 -1.75 -9.49
C PRO A 236 -2.62 -1.61 -7.97
N ASP A 237 -2.05 -2.62 -7.30
CA ASP A 237 -1.93 -2.63 -5.83
C ASP A 237 -0.74 -1.79 -5.30
N PHE A 238 0.09 -1.25 -6.19
CA PHE A 238 1.27 -0.47 -5.85
C PHE A 238 0.96 1.03 -5.74
N LEU A 239 1.68 1.69 -4.83
CA LEU A 239 1.54 3.12 -4.63
C LEU A 239 1.96 3.91 -5.89
N PRO A 240 1.29 5.04 -6.19
CA PRO A 240 1.63 5.96 -7.28
C PRO A 240 3.14 6.21 -7.46
N GLN A 241 3.84 6.57 -6.38
CA GLN A 241 5.28 6.83 -6.38
C GLN A 241 6.14 5.61 -6.72
N THR A 242 5.70 4.40 -6.39
CA THR A 242 6.40 3.16 -6.73
C THR A 242 6.32 2.90 -8.24
N ILE A 243 5.13 3.10 -8.84
CA ILE A 243 4.93 3.00 -10.29
C ILE A 243 5.81 4.03 -11.02
N ILE A 244 5.84 5.29 -10.56
CA ILE A 244 6.69 6.33 -11.14
C ILE A 244 8.17 5.96 -11.01
N GLY A 245 8.64 5.57 -9.82
CA GLY A 245 10.02 5.15 -9.63
C GLY A 245 10.41 4.01 -10.59
N PHE A 246 9.51 3.06 -10.82
CA PHE A 246 9.78 1.94 -11.73
C PHE A 246 9.75 2.37 -13.19
N ALA A 247 8.89 3.32 -13.56
CA ALA A 247 8.91 3.95 -14.88
C ALA A 247 10.25 4.66 -15.17
N PHE A 248 10.80 5.40 -14.20
CA PHE A 248 12.14 6.00 -14.32
C PHE A 248 13.24 4.95 -14.53
N PHE A 249 13.11 3.80 -13.87
CA PHE A 249 14.00 2.66 -14.08
C PHE A 249 13.89 2.09 -15.50
N LEU A 250 12.68 1.74 -15.94
CA LEU A 250 12.44 1.15 -17.26
C LEU A 250 12.81 2.09 -18.41
N GLY A 251 12.62 3.39 -18.22
CA GLY A 251 12.95 4.42 -19.20
C GLY A 251 14.33 5.05 -19.05
N VAL A 252 15.27 4.44 -18.30
CA VAL A 252 16.56 5.04 -17.91
C VAL A 252 17.31 5.74 -19.05
N HIS A 253 17.34 5.14 -20.24
CA HIS A 253 18.08 5.66 -21.40
C HIS A 253 17.44 6.91 -22.01
N THR A 254 16.13 7.08 -21.83
CA THR A 254 15.37 8.21 -22.37
C THR A 254 15.15 9.29 -21.31
N ILE A 255 14.83 8.89 -20.08
CA ILE A 255 14.37 9.76 -19.01
C ILE A 255 15.52 10.46 -18.27
N PHE A 256 16.57 9.71 -17.89
CA PHE A 256 17.73 10.27 -17.16
C PHE A 256 18.80 10.87 -18.08
N GLY A 257 18.45 11.17 -19.34
CA GLY A 257 19.36 11.74 -20.32
C GLY A 257 19.73 13.21 -20.04
N LYS A 258 20.63 13.77 -20.85
CA LYS A 258 21.02 15.20 -20.78
C LYS A 258 19.87 16.17 -21.07
N LYS A 259 18.77 15.67 -21.62
CA LYS A 259 17.59 16.42 -22.08
C LYS A 259 16.38 16.01 -21.22
N ASN A 260 16.58 16.06 -19.91
CA ASN A 260 15.55 15.70 -18.92
C ASN A 260 14.52 16.82 -18.77
N ILE A 261 13.34 16.50 -18.25
CA ILE A 261 12.22 17.42 -18.02
C ILE A 261 11.71 17.18 -16.60
N ALA A 262 11.07 18.18 -16.00
CA ALA A 262 10.47 18.00 -14.69
C ALA A 262 9.23 17.09 -14.80
N LEU A 263 9.05 16.20 -13.82
CA LEU A 263 7.97 15.21 -13.83
C LEU A 263 6.58 15.86 -13.86
N GLU A 264 6.41 16.94 -13.10
CA GLU A 264 5.19 17.73 -13.01
C GLU A 264 4.77 18.31 -14.37
N GLU A 265 5.72 18.83 -15.15
CA GLU A 265 5.46 19.34 -16.51
C GLU A 265 5.00 18.21 -17.43
N ALA A 266 5.58 17.02 -17.26
CA ALA A 266 5.23 15.87 -18.06
C ALA A 266 3.87 15.26 -17.71
N LEU A 267 3.44 15.32 -16.44
CA LEU A 267 2.18 14.77 -15.96
C LEU A 267 1.00 15.72 -16.13
N PHE A 268 1.16 17.03 -15.89
CA PHE A 268 0.05 17.99 -16.01
C PHE A 268 -0.49 18.12 -17.43
N GLU A 269 0.35 17.91 -18.43
CA GLU A 269 -0.04 17.92 -19.85
C GLU A 269 -0.32 16.51 -20.39
N ASN A 270 -0.35 15.49 -19.53
CA ASN A 270 -0.46 14.10 -19.97
C ASN A 270 -1.92 13.64 -20.08
N GLU A 271 -2.32 13.20 -21.26
CA GLU A 271 -3.62 12.56 -21.47
C GLU A 271 -3.58 11.03 -21.32
N LYS A 272 -2.38 10.44 -21.35
CA LYS A 272 -2.16 8.99 -21.36
C LYS A 272 -1.98 8.38 -19.98
N ILE A 273 -1.50 9.13 -19.01
CA ILE A 273 -1.30 8.68 -17.62
C ILE A 273 -2.16 9.54 -16.71
N LYS A 274 -2.97 8.92 -15.85
CA LYS A 274 -3.82 9.63 -14.87
C LYS A 274 -3.86 8.92 -13.54
N CYS A 275 -4.14 9.68 -12.48
CA CYS A 275 -4.66 9.13 -11.23
C CYS A 275 -6.13 8.75 -11.45
N MET A 276 -6.47 7.49 -11.21
CA MET A 276 -7.80 6.91 -11.47
C MET A 276 -8.32 6.20 -10.23
N ASN A 277 -9.64 6.19 -10.06
CA ASN A 277 -10.29 5.45 -8.98
C ASN A 277 -10.16 3.93 -9.20
N TYR A 278 -9.77 3.22 -8.14
CA TYR A 278 -9.65 1.78 -8.05
C TYR A 278 -10.29 1.29 -6.75
N GLY A 279 -11.60 1.07 -6.79
CA GLY A 279 -12.43 0.86 -5.62
C GLY A 279 -12.41 2.10 -4.71
N PHE A 280 -11.91 1.93 -3.48
CA PHE A 280 -11.72 3.01 -2.49
C PHE A 280 -10.34 3.66 -2.56
N LYS A 281 -9.42 3.15 -3.38
CA LYS A 281 -8.06 3.68 -3.54
C LYS A 281 -7.95 4.44 -4.84
N SER A 282 -6.95 5.29 -4.97
CA SER A 282 -6.52 5.80 -6.27
C SER A 282 -5.19 5.21 -6.71
N ILE A 283 -5.07 5.00 -8.01
CA ILE A 283 -3.89 4.41 -8.63
C ILE A 283 -3.42 5.28 -9.79
N ILE A 284 -2.14 5.21 -10.13
CA ILE A 284 -1.68 5.69 -11.44
C ILE A 284 -1.93 4.59 -12.46
N TRP A 285 -2.62 4.92 -13.54
CA TRP A 285 -2.84 4.00 -14.65
C TRP A 285 -2.78 4.69 -16.00
N THR A 286 -2.74 3.89 -17.07
CA THR A 286 -2.81 4.42 -18.43
C THR A 286 -4.25 4.46 -18.95
N THR A 287 -4.62 5.56 -19.60
CA THR A 287 -6.01 5.78 -20.07
C THR A 287 -6.39 4.92 -21.27
N ASP A 288 -5.41 4.32 -21.95
CA ASP A 288 -5.58 3.43 -23.09
C ASP A 288 -5.67 1.94 -22.71
N SER A 289 -5.64 1.61 -21.41
CA SER A 289 -5.69 0.23 -20.94
C SER A 289 -6.77 0.02 -19.88
N HIS A 290 -7.28 -1.22 -19.80
CA HIS A 290 -8.22 -1.59 -18.76
C HIS A 290 -7.48 -1.88 -17.45
N ILE A 291 -7.94 -1.30 -16.34
CA ILE A 291 -7.41 -1.62 -15.02
C ILE A 291 -7.89 -3.03 -14.66
N PRO A 292 -7.00 -3.99 -14.39
CA PRO A 292 -7.39 -5.35 -14.06
C PRO A 292 -8.11 -5.40 -12.71
N ILE A 293 -9.31 -6.00 -12.69
CA ILE A 293 -10.02 -6.35 -11.46
C ILE A 293 -9.64 -7.80 -11.08
N PRO A 294 -9.38 -8.10 -9.80
CA PRO A 294 -9.03 -9.45 -9.37
C PRO A 294 -10.06 -10.49 -9.81
N SER A 295 -9.57 -11.63 -10.29
CA SER A 295 -10.42 -12.76 -10.70
C SER A 295 -10.74 -13.71 -9.54
N TYR A 296 -10.16 -13.43 -8.36
CA TYR A 296 -10.38 -14.16 -7.13
C TYR A 296 -10.44 -13.14 -5.99
N TRP A 297 -11.18 -13.46 -4.93
CA TRP A 297 -11.14 -12.69 -3.71
C TRP A 297 -9.72 -12.77 -3.13
N SER A 298 -9.17 -11.61 -2.78
CA SER A 298 -7.83 -11.47 -2.24
C SER A 298 -7.67 -12.39 -1.04
N ASN A 299 -6.77 -13.34 -1.22
CA ASN A 299 -6.17 -14.08 -0.14
C ASN A 299 -4.94 -13.29 0.29
N SER A 300 -5.14 -12.12 0.92
CA SER A 300 -4.12 -11.40 1.69
C SER A 300 -3.72 -12.24 2.90
N LEU A 301 -3.31 -13.46 2.63
CA LEU A 301 -2.98 -14.50 3.55
C LEU A 301 -1.48 -14.39 3.75
N PRO A 302 -1.01 -14.08 4.97
CA PRO A 302 0.38 -14.30 5.28
C PRO A 302 0.75 -15.73 4.89
N ASN A 303 1.99 -15.94 4.44
CA ASN A 303 2.51 -17.27 4.24
C ASN A 303 2.22 -18.12 5.51
N PRO A 304 1.53 -19.25 5.38
CA PRO A 304 0.98 -19.92 6.54
C PRO A 304 2.10 -20.46 7.43
N THR A 305 2.22 -19.89 8.63
CA THR A 305 3.31 -20.18 9.58
C THR A 305 3.01 -21.46 10.37
N GLY A 306 1.76 -21.67 10.79
CA GLY A 306 1.29 -22.80 11.59
C GLY A 306 0.41 -23.81 10.85
N MET A 307 -0.15 -24.77 11.58
CA MET A 307 -1.08 -25.77 11.00
C MET A 307 -2.46 -25.18 10.73
N ILE A 308 -2.90 -24.22 11.57
CA ILE A 308 -4.19 -23.53 11.46
C ILE A 308 -4.22 -22.72 10.16
N GLU A 309 -3.23 -21.86 9.95
CA GLU A 309 -3.09 -21.02 8.76
C GLU A 309 -3.00 -21.91 7.50
N ARG A 310 -2.22 -23.00 7.54
CA ARG A 310 -2.13 -23.95 6.41
C ARG A 310 -3.47 -24.57 6.05
N PHE A 311 -4.32 -24.83 7.03
CA PHE A 311 -5.65 -25.37 6.79
C PHE A 311 -6.56 -24.32 6.14
N PHE A 312 -6.66 -23.13 6.74
CA PHE A 312 -7.51 -22.05 6.21
C PHE A 312 -7.05 -21.57 4.84
N PHE A 313 -5.73 -21.49 4.62
CA PHE A 313 -5.14 -21.24 3.30
C PHE A 313 -5.56 -22.26 2.24
N LYS A 314 -5.56 -23.56 2.57
CA LYS A 314 -6.00 -24.62 1.65
C LYS A 314 -7.49 -24.54 1.27
N ILE A 315 -8.29 -23.87 2.10
CA ILE A 315 -9.71 -23.62 1.80
C ILE A 315 -9.97 -22.17 1.36
N GLN A 316 -8.90 -21.43 1.04
CA GLN A 316 -8.93 -20.04 0.54
C GLN A 316 -9.61 -19.07 1.50
N MET A 317 -9.40 -19.23 2.81
CA MET A 317 -9.96 -18.36 3.84
C MET A 317 -8.83 -17.60 4.55
N PRO A 318 -8.98 -16.28 4.74
CA PRO A 318 -7.95 -15.44 5.34
C PRO A 318 -7.95 -15.50 6.87
N ILE A 319 -7.91 -16.70 7.46
CA ILE A 319 -8.00 -16.89 8.92
C ILE A 319 -6.66 -17.33 9.50
N THR A 320 -6.20 -16.59 10.51
CA THR A 320 -5.00 -16.89 11.30
C THR A 320 -5.35 -17.39 12.70
N LYS A 321 -4.37 -17.94 13.42
CA LYS A 321 -4.53 -18.30 14.83
C LYS A 321 -4.88 -17.07 15.67
N GLU A 322 -4.27 -15.93 15.43
CA GLU A 322 -4.52 -14.68 16.16
C GLU A 322 -5.99 -14.23 16.00
N MET A 323 -6.56 -14.33 14.80
CA MET A 323 -7.99 -14.06 14.57
C MET A 323 -8.89 -15.02 15.36
N LEU A 324 -8.53 -16.31 15.41
CA LEU A 324 -9.27 -17.28 16.23
C LEU A 324 -9.17 -16.94 17.73
N GLU A 325 -8.02 -16.46 18.20
CA GLU A 325 -7.84 -16.00 19.58
C GLU A 325 -8.76 -14.82 19.88
N ASP A 326 -8.88 -13.84 18.97
CA ASP A 326 -9.79 -12.70 19.14
C ASP A 326 -11.27 -13.11 19.16
N PHE A 327 -11.70 -14.07 18.32
CA PHE A 327 -13.06 -14.64 18.40
C PHE A 327 -13.31 -15.33 19.74
N VAL A 328 -12.32 -16.06 20.26
CA VAL A 328 -12.41 -16.71 21.57
C VAL A 328 -12.47 -15.69 22.70
N TYR A 329 -11.64 -14.65 22.68
CA TYR A 329 -11.65 -13.62 23.71
C TYR A 329 -12.97 -12.85 23.73
N ASP A 330 -13.55 -12.56 22.58
CA ASP A 330 -14.88 -11.95 22.47
C ASP A 330 -15.98 -12.86 23.05
N PHE A 331 -15.93 -14.17 22.77
CA PHE A 331 -16.84 -15.14 23.38
C PHE A 331 -16.66 -15.20 24.91
N LEU A 332 -15.42 -15.28 25.40
CA LEU A 332 -15.10 -15.33 26.83
C LEU A 332 -15.48 -14.03 27.56
N ALA A 333 -15.39 -12.88 26.91
CA ALA A 333 -15.82 -11.60 27.47
C ALA A 333 -17.32 -11.58 27.79
N ASN A 334 -18.11 -12.14 26.89
CA ASN A 334 -19.57 -12.21 27.00
C ASN A 334 -20.07 -13.39 27.86
N ASN A 335 -19.26 -14.45 28.02
CA ASN A 335 -19.65 -15.69 28.71
C ASN A 335 -18.68 -16.07 29.84
N TYR A 336 -18.04 -15.08 30.49
CA TYR A 336 -16.95 -15.31 31.44
C TYR A 336 -17.31 -16.31 32.56
N MET A 337 -18.52 -16.17 33.14
CA MET A 337 -19.02 -17.03 34.22
C MET A 337 -19.31 -18.47 33.76
N GLU A 338 -19.49 -18.67 32.46
CA GLU A 338 -19.88 -19.93 31.83
C GLU A 338 -18.75 -20.49 30.95
N SER A 339 -17.53 -19.97 31.14
CA SER A 339 -16.34 -20.41 30.40
C SER A 339 -15.96 -21.87 30.64
N ASN A 340 -16.56 -22.55 31.61
CA ASN A 340 -16.40 -23.99 31.87
C ASN A 340 -17.62 -24.82 31.42
N ASP A 341 -18.64 -24.21 30.82
CA ASP A 341 -19.80 -24.92 30.30
C ASP A 341 -19.45 -25.57 28.95
N GLU A 342 -19.22 -26.89 28.99
CA GLU A 342 -18.83 -27.67 27.81
C GLU A 342 -19.84 -27.58 26.66
N GLU A 343 -21.15 -27.50 26.96
CA GLU A 343 -22.20 -27.43 25.93
C GLU A 343 -22.15 -26.08 25.21
N LYS A 344 -21.94 -24.98 25.95
CA LYS A 344 -21.80 -23.64 25.37
C LYS A 344 -20.53 -23.51 24.53
N VAL A 345 -19.41 -24.03 25.01
CA VAL A 345 -18.14 -24.02 24.28
C VAL A 345 -18.25 -24.85 23.00
N GLU A 346 -18.88 -26.04 23.09
CA GLU A 346 -19.12 -26.88 21.93
C GLU A 346 -20.02 -26.15 20.90
N SER A 347 -21.12 -25.52 21.35
CA SER A 347 -22.01 -24.74 20.46
C SER A 347 -21.26 -23.61 19.77
N PHE A 348 -20.50 -22.80 20.53
CA PHE A 348 -19.69 -21.72 19.99
C PHE A 348 -18.71 -22.21 18.92
N SER A 349 -17.96 -23.27 19.21
CA SER A 349 -16.97 -23.80 18.27
C SER A 349 -17.60 -24.30 16.97
N LYS A 350 -18.77 -24.94 17.04
CA LYS A 350 -19.54 -25.39 15.87
C LYS A 350 -20.05 -24.21 15.05
N ASP A 351 -20.66 -23.24 15.71
CA ASP A 351 -21.24 -22.07 15.05
C ASP A 351 -20.17 -21.24 14.34
N LEU A 352 -19.02 -21.03 14.99
CA LEU A 352 -17.89 -20.33 14.37
C LEU A 352 -17.32 -21.13 13.19
N ALA A 353 -17.13 -22.45 13.32
CA ALA A 353 -16.66 -23.29 12.21
C ALA A 353 -17.57 -23.21 10.98
N VAL A 354 -18.90 -23.17 11.17
CA VAL A 354 -19.88 -23.04 10.08
C VAL A 354 -19.80 -21.68 9.38
N LYS A 355 -19.43 -20.62 10.09
CA LYS A 355 -19.25 -19.27 9.52
C LYS A 355 -17.95 -19.16 8.72
N LEU A 356 -16.87 -19.76 9.22
CA LEU A 356 -15.53 -19.65 8.63
C LEU A 356 -15.30 -20.60 7.46
N VAL A 357 -15.92 -21.78 7.44
CA VAL A 357 -15.67 -22.78 6.38
C VAL A 357 -16.61 -22.55 5.18
N PRO A 358 -16.07 -22.36 3.96
CA PRO A 358 -16.87 -22.20 2.76
C PRO A 358 -17.75 -23.43 2.50
N LYS A 359 -19.04 -23.21 2.25
CA LYS A 359 -20.00 -24.29 1.97
C LYS A 359 -19.75 -24.93 0.61
N ILE A 360 -19.07 -26.07 0.61
CA ILE A 360 -18.88 -26.93 -0.58
C ILE A 360 -19.78 -28.18 -0.53
N LYS A 361 -20.03 -28.81 -1.68
CA LYS A 361 -20.85 -30.03 -1.74
C LYS A 361 -20.07 -31.27 -1.26
N GLY A 362 -20.75 -32.17 -0.54
CA GLY A 362 -20.28 -33.53 -0.25
C GLY A 362 -19.48 -33.70 1.05
N ALA A 363 -18.92 -34.90 1.23
CA ALA A 363 -18.24 -35.33 2.47
C ALA A 363 -17.02 -34.47 2.87
N ARG A 364 -16.44 -33.73 1.90
CA ARG A 364 -15.31 -32.83 2.13
C ARG A 364 -15.67 -31.67 3.06
N TYR A 365 -16.90 -31.13 2.96
CA TYR A 365 -17.36 -30.03 3.81
C TYR A 365 -17.45 -30.45 5.28
N LYS A 366 -18.05 -31.61 5.56
CA LYS A 366 -18.15 -32.13 6.94
C LYS A 366 -16.77 -32.31 7.56
N LYS A 367 -15.82 -32.92 6.83
CA LYS A 367 -14.44 -33.08 7.31
C LYS A 367 -13.75 -31.74 7.57
N GLN A 368 -13.98 -30.73 6.74
CA GLN A 368 -13.41 -29.38 6.94
C GLN A 368 -14.01 -28.70 8.18
N LEU A 369 -15.33 -28.84 8.42
CA LEU A 369 -15.96 -28.35 9.65
C LEU A 369 -15.36 -29.02 10.89
N ASP A 370 -15.22 -30.34 10.89
CA ASP A 370 -14.65 -31.08 12.02
C ASP A 370 -13.21 -30.61 12.32
N ILE A 371 -12.39 -30.39 11.29
CA ILE A 371 -11.02 -29.87 11.44
C ILE A 371 -11.04 -28.44 11.99
N ALA A 372 -11.85 -27.55 11.43
CA ALA A 372 -11.96 -26.16 11.88
C ALA A 372 -12.44 -26.07 13.33
N GLN A 373 -13.45 -26.86 13.70
CA GLN A 373 -13.97 -26.92 15.06
C GLN A 373 -12.88 -27.37 16.05
N ASN A 374 -12.11 -28.40 15.72
CA ASN A 374 -11.01 -28.86 16.56
C ASN A 374 -9.94 -27.77 16.77
N PHE A 375 -9.59 -27.02 15.72
CA PHE A 375 -8.66 -25.88 15.87
C PHE A 375 -9.23 -24.77 16.76
N ILE A 376 -10.53 -24.45 16.62
CA ILE A 376 -11.18 -23.46 17.48
C ILE A 376 -11.15 -23.91 18.94
N LEU A 377 -11.42 -25.18 19.22
CA LEU A 377 -11.35 -25.75 20.58
C LEU A 377 -9.92 -25.75 21.13
N GLU A 378 -8.92 -26.07 20.32
CA GLU A 378 -7.50 -26.00 20.71
C GLU A 378 -7.11 -24.58 21.11
N VAL A 379 -7.48 -23.58 20.28
CA VAL A 379 -7.24 -22.17 20.57
C VAL A 379 -8.00 -21.76 21.84
N TYR A 380 -9.26 -22.18 21.99
CA TYR A 380 -10.08 -21.90 23.17
C TYR A 380 -9.39 -22.33 24.48
N GLU A 381 -8.94 -23.57 24.55
CA GLU A 381 -8.28 -24.13 25.73
C GLU A 381 -6.95 -23.43 26.06
N SER A 382 -6.26 -22.91 25.04
CA SER A 382 -5.03 -22.12 25.24
C SER A 382 -5.33 -20.72 25.74
N SER A 383 -6.25 -19.99 25.08
CA SER A 383 -6.60 -18.60 25.35
C SER A 383 -7.30 -18.44 26.71
N LYS A 384 -8.18 -19.37 27.07
CA LYS A 384 -8.91 -19.34 28.36
C LYS A 384 -7.99 -19.30 29.57
N LYS A 385 -6.81 -19.94 29.51
CA LYS A 385 -5.83 -19.95 30.60
C LYS A 385 -5.20 -18.57 30.87
N HIS A 386 -5.20 -17.71 29.86
CA HIS A 386 -4.56 -16.40 29.89
C HIS A 386 -5.57 -15.25 29.94
N TYR A 387 -6.83 -15.52 29.61
CA TYR A 387 -7.88 -14.51 29.60
C TYR A 387 -8.36 -14.13 31.00
N ASN A 388 -8.45 -12.82 31.24
CA ASN A 388 -9.05 -12.28 32.46
C ASN A 388 -9.94 -11.07 32.11
N ARG A 389 -11.26 -11.25 32.27
CA ARG A 389 -12.26 -10.21 31.97
C ARG A 389 -12.09 -8.95 32.81
N PHE A 390 -11.56 -9.06 34.02
CA PHE A 390 -11.43 -7.92 34.96
C PHE A 390 -10.17 -7.08 34.71
N SER A 391 -9.21 -7.58 33.96
CA SER A 391 -8.04 -6.80 33.53
C SER A 391 -8.28 -6.03 32.24
N GLU A 392 -9.43 -6.24 31.59
CA GLU A 392 -9.73 -5.68 30.28
C GLU A 392 -10.66 -4.49 30.35
N ASN A 393 -10.37 -3.47 29.55
CA ASN A 393 -11.17 -2.26 29.42
C ASN A 393 -12.43 -2.55 28.59
N ASP A 394 -13.60 -2.09 29.03
CA ASP A 394 -14.86 -2.29 28.32
C ASP A 394 -14.84 -1.71 26.89
N THR A 395 -14.12 -0.60 26.65
CA THR A 395 -13.94 -0.03 25.31
C THR A 395 -13.18 -0.98 24.38
N ILE A 396 -12.19 -1.71 24.91
CA ILE A 396 -11.42 -2.70 24.13
C ILE A 396 -12.30 -3.89 23.78
N ILE A 397 -13.13 -4.33 24.72
CA ILE A 397 -14.10 -5.42 24.50
C ILE A 397 -15.06 -5.02 23.38
N GLU A 398 -15.64 -3.82 23.46
CA GLU A 398 -16.56 -3.31 22.44
C GLU A 398 -15.89 -3.22 21.06
N PHE A 399 -14.68 -2.66 21.00
CA PHE A 399 -13.91 -2.58 19.75
C PHE A 399 -13.65 -3.97 19.16
N ARG A 400 -13.17 -4.94 19.96
CA ARG A 400 -12.96 -6.32 19.52
C ARG A 400 -14.25 -6.95 19.00
N SER A 401 -15.37 -6.81 19.71
CA SER A 401 -16.66 -7.35 19.28
C SER A 401 -17.08 -6.79 17.92
N LYS A 402 -16.89 -5.49 17.69
CA LYS A 402 -17.19 -4.85 16.39
C LYS A 402 -16.25 -5.31 15.28
N VAL A 403 -14.95 -5.43 15.54
CA VAL A 403 -13.96 -5.94 14.57
C VAL A 403 -14.31 -7.38 14.17
N ASN A 404 -14.61 -8.23 15.15
CA ASN A 404 -15.01 -9.61 14.91
C ASN A 404 -16.32 -9.70 14.11
N TYR A 405 -17.31 -8.84 14.43
CA TYR A 405 -18.54 -8.74 13.67
C TYR A 405 -18.28 -8.37 12.21
N PHE A 406 -17.48 -7.32 11.97
CA PHE A 406 -17.15 -6.84 10.63
C PHE A 406 -16.47 -7.95 9.81
N LEU A 407 -15.40 -8.54 10.35
CA LEU A 407 -14.66 -9.61 9.69
C LEU A 407 -15.54 -10.82 9.36
N LEU A 408 -16.34 -11.29 10.33
CA LEU A 408 -17.22 -12.44 10.11
C LEU A 408 -18.29 -12.15 9.06
N ASP A 409 -18.91 -10.98 9.10
CA ASP A 409 -19.98 -10.68 8.16
C ASP A 409 -19.45 -10.56 6.72
N VAL A 410 -18.31 -9.90 6.52
CA VAL A 410 -17.64 -9.85 5.20
C VAL A 410 -17.26 -11.25 4.71
N ILE A 411 -16.66 -12.09 5.57
CA ILE A 411 -16.29 -13.47 5.20
C ILE A 411 -17.51 -14.30 4.84
N ILE A 412 -18.59 -14.24 5.63
CA ILE A 412 -19.83 -14.95 5.36
C ILE A 412 -20.42 -14.50 4.02
N PHE A 413 -20.40 -13.20 3.75
CA PHE A 413 -20.91 -12.65 2.51
C PHE A 413 -20.07 -13.10 1.31
N VAL A 414 -18.74 -12.97 1.36
CA VAL A 414 -17.81 -13.46 0.33
C VAL A 414 -17.98 -14.98 0.10
N ASN A 415 -18.12 -15.77 1.16
CA ASN A 415 -18.40 -17.20 1.06
C ASN A 415 -19.71 -17.50 0.32
N SER A 416 -20.72 -16.65 0.50
CA SER A 416 -21.98 -16.77 -0.21
C SER A 416 -21.84 -16.47 -1.72
N LEU A 417 -20.96 -15.53 -2.08
CA LEU A 417 -20.63 -15.16 -3.46
C LEU A 417 -19.80 -16.26 -4.15
N VAL A 418 -18.77 -16.77 -3.48
CA VAL A 418 -17.95 -17.89 -3.97
C VAL A 418 -18.80 -19.12 -4.24
N LYS A 419 -19.78 -19.43 -3.37
CA LYS A 419 -20.73 -20.53 -3.59
C LYS A 419 -21.56 -20.36 -4.88
N LYS A 420 -21.78 -19.12 -5.32
CA LYS A 420 -22.45 -18.77 -6.58
C LYS A 420 -21.48 -18.62 -7.76
N ASN A 421 -20.19 -18.89 -7.58
CA ASN A 421 -19.11 -18.62 -8.53
C ASN A 421 -19.02 -17.14 -8.96
N LEU A 422 -19.28 -16.23 -8.02
CA LEU A 422 -19.14 -14.78 -8.21
C LEU A 422 -17.82 -14.31 -7.59
N TYR A 423 -17.05 -13.56 -8.37
CA TYR A 423 -15.72 -13.06 -8.07
C TYR A 423 -15.67 -11.53 -8.23
N PRO A 424 -14.62 -10.82 -7.78
CA PRO A 424 -14.59 -9.36 -7.83
C PRO A 424 -14.85 -8.79 -9.24
N ASN A 425 -14.28 -9.42 -10.27
CA ASN A 425 -14.50 -9.05 -11.68
C ASN A 425 -15.88 -9.40 -12.26
N SER A 426 -16.77 -10.03 -11.48
CA SER A 426 -18.13 -10.39 -11.90
C SER A 426 -19.12 -9.23 -11.77
N PHE A 427 -18.72 -8.12 -11.16
CA PHE A 427 -19.58 -7.00 -10.81
C PHE A 427 -19.22 -5.74 -11.59
N ILE A 428 -20.23 -4.91 -11.87
CA ILE A 428 -20.04 -3.63 -12.55
C ILE A 428 -19.53 -2.56 -11.57
N ASP A 429 -19.02 -1.46 -12.12
CA ASP A 429 -18.57 -0.28 -11.37
C ASP A 429 -17.57 -0.58 -10.24
N GLN A 430 -16.78 -1.65 -10.39
CA GLN A 430 -15.76 -2.07 -9.42
C GLN A 430 -16.30 -2.43 -8.03
N THR A 431 -17.61 -2.64 -7.87
CA THR A 431 -18.23 -2.97 -6.57
C THR A 431 -17.68 -4.26 -5.95
N GLY A 432 -17.36 -5.26 -6.79
CA GLY A 432 -16.67 -6.47 -6.33
C GLY A 432 -15.26 -6.20 -5.81
N LEU A 433 -14.51 -5.28 -6.42
CA LEU A 433 -13.20 -4.84 -5.94
C LEU A 433 -13.32 -4.09 -4.61
N MET A 434 -14.35 -3.24 -4.46
CA MET A 434 -14.60 -2.51 -3.21
C MET A 434 -14.86 -3.49 -2.05
N LEU A 435 -15.63 -4.55 -2.27
CA LEU A 435 -15.83 -5.60 -1.26
C LEU A 435 -14.52 -6.33 -0.94
N ASP A 436 -13.68 -6.58 -1.94
CA ASP A 436 -12.39 -7.22 -1.75
C ASP A 436 -11.43 -6.37 -0.90
N GLN A 437 -11.42 -5.06 -1.13
CA GLN A 437 -10.67 -4.10 -0.32
C GLN A 437 -11.21 -4.02 1.12
N MET A 438 -12.54 -4.12 1.31
CA MET A 438 -13.17 -4.20 2.63
C MET A 438 -12.80 -5.48 3.38
N LEU A 439 -12.66 -6.61 2.68
CA LEU A 439 -12.13 -7.84 3.27
C LEU A 439 -10.70 -7.64 3.79
N CYS A 440 -9.82 -7.03 3.00
CA CYS A 440 -8.47 -6.69 3.42
C CYS A 440 -8.46 -5.76 4.64
N GLN A 441 -9.31 -4.73 4.63
CA GLN A 441 -9.41 -3.78 5.73
C GLN A 441 -9.91 -4.44 7.02
N ALA A 442 -10.89 -5.35 6.95
CA ALA A 442 -11.36 -6.10 8.11
C ALA A 442 -10.27 -7.00 8.70
N ILE A 443 -9.44 -7.60 7.85
CA ILE A 443 -8.24 -8.38 8.26
C ILE A 443 -7.24 -7.46 8.98
N ASP A 444 -6.97 -6.27 8.44
CA ASP A 444 -6.04 -5.31 9.03
C ASP A 444 -6.50 -4.82 10.41
N PHE A 445 -7.80 -4.55 10.59
CA PHE A 445 -8.37 -4.23 11.91
C PHE A 445 -8.14 -5.37 12.90
N SER A 446 -8.37 -6.62 12.51
CA SER A 446 -8.14 -7.78 13.38
C SER A 446 -6.66 -7.95 13.73
N ASN A 447 -5.76 -7.85 12.76
CA ASN A 447 -4.31 -7.93 13.01
C ASN A 447 -3.81 -6.81 13.94
N SER A 448 -4.45 -5.64 13.88
CA SER A 448 -4.12 -4.47 14.69
C SER A 448 -4.52 -4.60 16.16
N MET A 449 -5.40 -5.55 16.52
CA MET A 449 -5.87 -5.75 17.90
C MET A 449 -4.73 -5.84 18.91
N SER A 450 -3.69 -6.61 18.60
CA SER A 450 -2.48 -6.78 19.42
C SER A 450 -1.78 -5.45 19.79
N THR A 451 -1.87 -4.46 18.90
CA THR A 451 -1.33 -3.12 19.09
C THR A 451 -2.31 -2.23 19.84
N VAL A 452 -3.61 -2.33 19.54
CA VAL A 452 -4.69 -1.56 20.19
C VAL A 452 -4.75 -1.83 21.69
N TYR A 453 -4.47 -3.06 22.16
CA TYR A 453 -4.39 -3.37 23.61
C TYR A 453 -3.36 -2.53 24.39
N LYS A 454 -2.41 -1.89 23.70
CA LYS A 454 -1.35 -1.07 24.30
C LYS A 454 -1.62 0.44 24.20
N GLN A 455 -2.73 0.84 23.58
CA GLN A 455 -3.05 2.24 23.30
C GLN A 455 -3.87 2.90 24.42
N THR A 456 -3.95 4.23 24.38
CA THR A 456 -4.81 5.03 25.26
C THR A 456 -6.29 4.94 24.83
N GLN A 457 -7.22 5.26 25.74
CA GLN A 457 -8.66 5.25 25.42
C GLN A 457 -9.04 6.22 24.29
N ASP A 458 -8.39 7.39 24.25
CA ASP A 458 -8.64 8.38 23.19
C ASP A 458 -8.26 7.82 21.81
N HIS A 459 -7.11 7.14 21.71
CA HIS A 459 -6.70 6.50 20.45
C HIS A 459 -7.63 5.34 20.06
N ILE A 460 -8.10 4.53 21.02
CA ILE A 460 -9.08 3.47 20.73
C ILE A 460 -10.39 4.07 20.18
N SER A 461 -10.78 5.25 20.65
CA SER A 461 -11.97 5.96 20.15
C SER A 461 -11.82 6.39 18.69
N GLU A 462 -10.62 6.79 18.26
CA GLU A 462 -10.33 7.09 16.85
C GLU A 462 -10.41 5.84 15.97
N TYR A 463 -9.86 4.71 16.44
CA TYR A 463 -10.02 3.41 15.76
C TYR A 463 -11.50 2.99 15.64
N MET A 464 -12.30 3.23 16.69
CA MET A 464 -13.74 2.96 16.68
C MET A 464 -14.47 3.77 15.61
N ILE A 465 -14.17 5.07 15.48
CA ILE A 465 -14.79 5.93 14.44
C ILE A 465 -14.41 5.41 13.04
N SER A 466 -13.15 5.04 12.82
CA SER A 466 -12.70 4.48 11.54
C SER A 466 -13.41 3.16 11.21
N LEU A 467 -13.59 2.30 12.22
CA LEU A 467 -14.31 1.03 12.08
C LEU A 467 -15.80 1.25 11.75
N ASP A 468 -16.45 2.18 12.44
CA ASP A 468 -17.87 2.51 12.20
C ASP A 468 -18.09 3.04 10.78
N ASN A 469 -17.22 3.94 10.30
CA ASN A 469 -17.27 4.41 8.91
C ASN A 469 -17.09 3.26 7.90
N SER A 470 -16.19 2.31 8.21
CA SER A 470 -15.91 1.15 7.34
C SER A 470 -17.11 0.20 7.28
N LEU A 471 -17.80 0.00 8.40
CA LEU A 471 -19.03 -0.79 8.48
C LEU A 471 -20.16 -0.16 7.65
N ASP A 472 -20.34 1.16 7.75
CA ASP A 472 -21.35 1.88 6.96
C ASP A 472 -21.08 1.78 5.45
N MET A 473 -19.80 1.93 5.04
CA MET A 473 -19.38 1.77 3.65
C MET A 473 -19.59 0.32 3.16
N TYR A 474 -19.26 -0.66 3.99
CA TYR A 474 -19.47 -2.06 3.67
C TYR A 474 -20.95 -2.40 3.47
N GLU A 475 -21.86 -1.93 4.32
CA GLU A 475 -23.30 -2.20 4.15
C GLU A 475 -23.85 -1.57 2.86
N SER A 476 -23.32 -0.41 2.46
CA SER A 476 -23.64 0.20 1.15
C SER A 476 -23.18 -0.68 -0.02
N VAL A 477 -21.91 -1.12 0.00
CA VAL A 477 -21.34 -2.01 -1.05
C VAL A 477 -22.08 -3.35 -1.11
N LYS A 478 -22.35 -3.95 0.04
CA LYS A 478 -23.09 -5.21 0.17
C LYS A 478 -24.49 -5.10 -0.42
N THR A 479 -25.20 -4.01 -0.11
CA THR A 479 -26.53 -3.73 -0.67
C THR A 479 -26.49 -3.63 -2.19
N GLU A 480 -25.51 -2.92 -2.74
CA GLU A 480 -25.33 -2.77 -4.18
C GLU A 480 -25.03 -4.12 -4.87
N ILE A 481 -24.12 -4.93 -4.30
CA ILE A 481 -23.84 -6.28 -4.79
C ILE A 481 -25.09 -7.15 -4.78
N ILE A 482 -25.89 -7.11 -3.71
CA ILE A 482 -27.14 -7.86 -3.62
C ILE A 482 -28.11 -7.42 -4.73
N ASN A 483 -28.22 -6.12 -5.00
CA ASN A 483 -29.05 -5.59 -6.08
C ASN A 483 -28.58 -6.12 -7.45
N GLN A 484 -27.28 -6.09 -7.73
CA GLN A 484 -26.72 -6.62 -8.98
C GLN A 484 -26.99 -8.12 -9.14
N ILE A 485 -26.81 -8.92 -8.09
CA ILE A 485 -27.13 -10.36 -8.11
C ILE A 485 -28.60 -10.60 -8.42
N ASN A 486 -29.50 -9.81 -7.84
CA ASN A 486 -30.94 -9.93 -8.08
C ASN A 486 -31.34 -9.57 -9.52
N ILE A 487 -30.56 -8.73 -10.20
CA ILE A 487 -30.73 -8.42 -11.63
C ILE A 487 -30.25 -9.60 -12.47
N ILE A 488 -29.01 -10.07 -12.22
CA ILE A 488 -28.39 -11.20 -12.95
C ILE A 488 -29.22 -12.49 -12.85
N THR A 489 -29.91 -12.72 -11.72
CA THR A 489 -30.73 -13.92 -11.51
C THR A 489 -32.15 -13.85 -12.07
N LYS A 490 -32.59 -12.69 -12.58
CA LYS A 490 -33.89 -12.50 -13.23
C LYS A 490 -33.83 -12.59 -14.75
N GLU A 491 -32.64 -12.48 -15.33
CA GLU A 491 -32.34 -12.78 -16.74
C GLU A 491 -32.02 -14.28 -16.91
#